data_AF-A0A3M2B4G9-F1
#
_entry.id   AF-A0A3M2B4G9-F1
#
_cell.length_a   1.000
_cell.length_b   1.000
_cell.length_c   1.000
_cell.angle_alpha   90.00
_cell.angle_beta   90.00
_cell.angle_gamma   90.00
#
_symmetry.space_group_name_H-M   'P 1'
#
loop_
_entity.id
_entity.type
_entity.pdbx_description
1 polymer ?
#
loop_
_entity_poly.entity_id
_entity_poly.type
_entity_poly.pdbx_seq_one_letter_code
_entity_poly.pdbx_strand_id
1 'polypeptide(L)'
;MTQCRWCGQQTNHPQVCEWCRRDLATGALVRTLPPAPGGTASPSSAPTQNNPTPPVSSQPTQAIPSSQPQPLYDYSRPVGQPTAQQPADQIKFLYEVSEGYTFLARLERFLGVALPLTALNVLVLGWKPEWAIWANLLYFLLVGAWLPNSHLVDKLDDVELFRDVGLVVLLNILCCNPVVALVLYGLAALSLWAITRADINWSLLGILLIYTLLRILFDIVLYLVDYSDPADWVRVGVAFMGSMPLFAMFLGWFLGGMFRSDYA
;
A
#
# COMPACT_ATOMS: atom_id res chain seq x y z
N MET A 1 35.34 -17.27 -0.85
CA MET A 1 34.31 -16.52 -0.10
C MET A 1 34.89 -15.16 0.28
N THR A 2 34.23 -14.08 -0.11
CA THR A 2 34.68 -12.71 0.13
C THR A 2 33.70 -12.05 1.09
N GLN A 3 34.18 -11.36 2.13
CA GLN A 3 33.28 -10.61 3.02
C GLN A 3 32.88 -9.29 2.37
N CYS A 4 31.58 -9.03 2.27
CA CYS A 4 31.08 -7.78 1.73
C CYS A 4 31.27 -6.64 2.74
N ARG A 5 32.06 -5.63 2.36
CA ARG A 5 32.28 -4.43 3.19
C ARG A 5 31.02 -3.59 3.45
N TRP A 6 29.97 -3.79 2.65
CA TRP A 6 28.75 -2.96 2.69
C TRP A 6 27.65 -3.54 3.58
N CYS A 7 27.51 -4.86 3.63
CA CYS A 7 26.48 -5.54 4.45
C CYS A 7 27.05 -6.54 5.45
N GLY A 8 28.38 -6.71 5.51
CA GLY A 8 29.07 -7.60 6.46
C GLY A 8 28.98 -9.10 6.15
N GLN A 9 28.12 -9.50 5.21
CA GLN A 9 27.85 -10.89 4.84
C GLN A 9 28.93 -11.49 3.92
N GLN A 10 29.15 -12.80 4.02
CA GLN A 10 30.03 -13.52 3.10
C GLN A 10 29.32 -13.81 1.77
N THR A 11 30.00 -13.55 0.66
CA THR A 11 29.51 -13.80 -0.70
C THR A 11 30.43 -14.77 -1.44
N ASN A 12 29.84 -15.61 -2.29
CA ASN A 12 30.56 -16.53 -3.16
C ASN A 12 30.87 -15.89 -4.51
N HIS A 13 30.05 -14.93 -4.94
CA HIS A 13 30.27 -14.20 -6.18
C HIS A 13 31.45 -13.21 -6.07
N PRO A 14 32.39 -13.20 -7.05
CA PRO A 14 33.67 -12.47 -6.95
C PRO A 14 33.53 -10.95 -7.10
N GLN A 15 32.46 -10.48 -7.73
CA GLN A 15 32.27 -9.06 -8.07
C GLN A 15 31.08 -8.40 -7.40
N VAL A 16 30.10 -9.18 -6.96
CA VAL A 16 28.82 -8.67 -6.46
C VAL A 16 28.50 -9.39 -5.17
N CYS A 17 27.97 -8.68 -4.17
CA CYS A 17 27.41 -9.33 -3.01
C CYS A 17 26.00 -9.84 -3.33
N GLU A 18 25.79 -11.15 -3.22
CA GLU A 18 24.48 -11.78 -3.47
C GLU A 18 23.38 -11.26 -2.53
N TRP A 19 23.76 -10.85 -1.32
CA TRP A 19 22.83 -10.39 -0.28
C TRP A 19 22.36 -8.96 -0.48
N CYS A 20 23.26 -8.01 -0.78
CA CYS A 20 22.91 -6.60 -0.94
C CYS A 20 22.90 -6.11 -2.39
N ARG A 21 23.17 -7.01 -3.37
CA ARG A 21 23.27 -6.74 -4.81
C ARG A 21 24.14 -5.53 -5.17
N ARG A 22 25.23 -5.34 -4.41
CA ARG A 22 26.21 -4.29 -4.66
C ARG A 22 27.51 -4.86 -5.17
N ASP A 23 28.11 -4.12 -6.10
CA ASP A 23 29.46 -4.38 -6.55
C ASP A 23 30.46 -4.24 -5.38
N LEU A 24 31.34 -5.23 -5.23
CA LEU A 24 32.29 -5.32 -4.12
C LEU A 24 33.40 -4.26 -4.21
N ALA A 25 33.71 -3.76 -5.40
CA ALA A 25 34.74 -2.76 -5.64
C ALA A 25 34.18 -1.33 -5.51
N THR A 26 32.99 -1.07 -6.07
CA THR A 26 32.43 0.28 -6.24
C THR A 26 31.23 0.57 -5.36
N GLY A 27 30.52 -0.45 -4.86
CA GLY A 27 29.31 -0.29 -4.04
C GLY A 27 28.04 0.06 -4.82
N ALA A 28 28.12 0.15 -6.16
CA ALA A 28 26.98 0.42 -7.04
C ALA A 28 25.97 -0.73 -7.02
N LEU A 29 24.68 -0.42 -7.09
CA LEU A 29 23.59 -1.41 -7.13
C LEU A 29 23.53 -2.07 -8.51
N VAL A 30 23.54 -3.40 -8.55
CA VAL A 30 23.49 -4.18 -9.79
C VAL A 30 22.13 -4.90 -9.88
N ARG A 31 21.35 -4.60 -10.93
CA ARG A 31 19.99 -5.15 -11.11
C ARG A 31 19.96 -6.65 -11.47
N THR A 32 21.00 -7.15 -12.13
CA THR A 32 21.11 -8.54 -12.55
C THR A 32 22.47 -9.11 -12.13
N LEU A 33 22.48 -10.21 -11.37
CA LEU A 33 23.74 -10.88 -11.04
C LEU A 33 24.39 -11.38 -12.34
N PRO A 34 25.69 -11.12 -12.56
CA PRO A 34 26.43 -11.77 -13.64
C PRO A 34 26.34 -13.30 -13.49
N PRO A 35 26.38 -14.07 -14.59
CA PRO A 35 26.44 -15.52 -14.50
C PRO A 35 27.70 -15.93 -13.73
N ALA A 36 27.51 -16.76 -12.71
CA ALA A 36 28.60 -17.33 -11.94
C ALA A 36 29.54 -18.14 -12.87
N PRO A 37 30.87 -18.11 -12.65
CA PRO A 37 31.78 -18.96 -13.41
C PRO A 37 31.55 -20.42 -13.00
N GLY A 38 30.80 -21.18 -13.80
CA GLY A 38 30.61 -22.62 -13.61
C GLY A 38 29.27 -23.23 -14.06
N GLY A 39 28.28 -22.43 -14.47
CA GLY A 39 27.00 -22.96 -14.98
C GLY A 39 26.99 -23.04 -16.51
N THR A 40 26.74 -24.23 -17.06
CA THR A 40 26.56 -24.50 -18.50
C THR A 40 25.47 -23.63 -19.11
N ALA A 41 25.85 -22.69 -19.98
CA ALA A 41 24.94 -21.91 -20.81
C ALA A 41 24.59 -22.68 -22.10
N SER A 42 23.29 -22.85 -22.38
CA SER A 42 22.80 -23.15 -23.73
C SER A 42 22.80 -21.87 -24.58
N PRO A 43 23.01 -21.96 -25.91
CA PRO A 43 23.40 -20.80 -26.71
C PRO A 43 22.19 -20.01 -27.18
N SER A 44 22.28 -18.68 -27.11
CA SER A 44 21.51 -17.80 -27.99
C SER A 44 22.37 -16.58 -28.35
N SER A 45 22.95 -16.68 -29.55
CA SER A 45 23.18 -15.64 -30.56
C SER A 45 23.74 -14.28 -30.13
N ALA A 46 25.01 -14.04 -30.48
CA ALA A 46 25.61 -12.71 -30.66
C ALA A 46 25.11 -12.05 -31.98
N PRO A 47 25.42 -10.76 -32.23
CA PRO A 47 26.75 -10.42 -32.75
C PRO A 47 27.43 -9.16 -32.15
N THR A 48 28.74 -9.34 -31.88
CA THR A 48 29.93 -8.49 -32.13
C THR A 48 29.85 -6.95 -32.15
N GLN A 49 30.77 -6.25 -31.45
CA GLN A 49 31.89 -5.48 -32.07
C GLN A 49 32.86 -4.78 -31.07
N ASN A 50 34.16 -5.07 -31.27
CA ASN A 50 35.42 -4.31 -31.02
C ASN A 50 35.98 -3.98 -29.62
N ASN A 51 37.20 -4.49 -29.41
CA ASN A 51 38.31 -3.96 -28.60
C ASN A 51 39.43 -3.49 -29.58
N PRO A 52 40.40 -2.61 -29.22
CA PRO A 52 41.67 -3.07 -28.63
C PRO A 52 42.35 -2.11 -27.59
N THR A 53 43.40 -2.64 -26.97
CA THR A 53 44.05 -2.40 -25.65
C THR A 53 45.23 -1.34 -25.64
N PRO A 54 46.11 -1.22 -24.60
CA PRO A 54 46.42 -0.01 -23.78
C PRO A 54 47.81 0.65 -24.03
N PRO A 55 48.32 1.51 -23.11
CA PRO A 55 49.59 1.15 -22.45
C PRO A 55 49.74 1.55 -20.95
N VAL A 56 50.76 0.95 -20.32
CA VAL A 56 51.24 1.01 -18.92
C VAL A 56 52.43 1.98 -18.77
N SER A 57 52.62 2.67 -17.62
CA SER A 57 53.93 2.92 -16.94
C SER A 57 53.77 3.69 -15.61
N SER A 58 54.85 3.81 -14.84
CA SER A 58 55.00 3.63 -13.37
C SER A 58 55.58 4.82 -12.55
N GLN A 59 55.60 4.66 -11.20
CA GLN A 59 56.56 5.18 -10.16
C GLN A 59 56.17 6.31 -9.13
N PRO A 60 56.85 6.48 -7.95
CA PRO A 60 56.28 6.16 -6.62
C PRO A 60 56.53 7.16 -5.42
N THR A 61 56.02 6.78 -4.22
CA THR A 61 56.52 7.02 -2.81
C THR A 61 56.21 8.34 -2.05
N GLN A 62 55.48 8.19 -0.93
CA GLN A 62 55.77 8.63 0.48
C GLN A 62 54.46 8.52 1.31
N ALA A 63 54.37 8.25 2.62
CA ALA A 63 55.12 7.51 3.64
C ALA A 63 54.13 7.34 4.83
N ILE A 64 54.17 6.22 5.54
CA ILE A 64 53.31 5.87 6.70
C ILE A 64 53.96 6.46 7.98
N PRO A 65 53.22 6.66 9.09
CA PRO A 65 53.49 5.76 10.21
C PRO A 65 52.24 5.16 10.87
N SER A 66 52.44 3.88 11.21
CA SER A 66 51.60 2.86 11.81
C SER A 66 50.88 3.22 13.11
N SER A 67 49.70 2.63 13.32
CA SER A 67 49.50 1.72 14.46
C SER A 67 48.38 0.70 14.17
N GLN A 68 48.67 -0.55 14.51
CA GLN A 68 47.83 -1.74 14.50
C GLN A 68 48.07 -2.39 15.88
N PRO A 69 47.25 -3.32 16.42
CA PRO A 69 45.81 -3.35 16.69
C PRO A 69 45.49 -3.53 18.21
N GLN A 70 44.24 -3.36 18.66
CA GLN A 70 43.49 -4.23 19.62
C GLN A 70 42.32 -3.52 20.35
N PRO A 71 41.27 -4.27 20.75
CA PRO A 71 40.00 -3.73 21.26
C PRO A 71 40.02 -3.59 22.79
N LEU A 72 39.41 -2.55 23.35
CA LEU A 72 39.11 -2.51 24.78
C LEU A 72 37.84 -1.68 25.03
N TYR A 73 36.77 -2.37 25.39
CA TYR A 73 35.58 -1.74 25.95
C TYR A 73 35.94 -1.19 27.34
N ASP A 74 35.86 0.13 27.51
CA ASP A 74 36.06 0.79 28.80
C ASP A 74 34.70 0.94 29.51
N TYR A 75 34.48 0.10 30.53
CA TYR A 75 33.32 0.09 31.40
C TYR A 75 33.65 0.87 32.68
N SER A 76 33.85 2.19 32.61
CA SER A 76 34.12 3.01 33.81
C SER A 76 33.85 4.52 33.64
N ARG A 77 32.60 4.98 33.80
CA ARG A 77 32.27 6.11 34.71
C ARG A 77 30.75 6.41 34.82
N PRO A 78 30.29 6.98 35.97
CA PRO A 78 28.88 7.05 36.36
C PRO A 78 28.16 8.39 36.07
N VAL A 79 26.84 8.27 35.90
CA VAL A 79 25.71 9.20 36.13
C VAL A 79 25.85 10.67 35.72
N GLY A 80 25.07 11.06 34.70
CA GLY A 80 24.43 12.37 34.62
C GLY A 80 24.43 13.05 33.25
N GLN A 81 23.43 12.78 32.41
CA GLN A 81 22.54 13.76 31.74
C GLN A 81 21.77 13.11 30.57
N PRO A 82 20.50 13.50 30.36
CA PRO A 82 19.60 12.82 29.44
C PRO A 82 19.87 13.30 28.02
N THR A 83 20.05 12.39 27.08
CA THR A 83 20.02 12.76 25.66
C THR A 83 19.11 11.81 24.92
N ALA A 84 17.98 12.41 24.52
CA ALA A 84 17.16 12.11 23.38
C ALA A 84 16.75 10.64 23.16
N GLN A 85 15.46 10.44 23.38
CA GLN A 85 14.60 9.41 22.81
C GLN A 85 14.79 9.30 21.28
N GLN A 86 15.83 8.61 20.82
CA GLN A 86 16.09 8.32 19.41
C GLN A 86 16.60 6.88 19.17
N PRO A 87 15.81 5.85 19.51
CA PRO A 87 15.92 4.61 18.72
C PRO A 87 14.62 4.22 18.01
N ALA A 88 13.44 4.68 18.47
CA ALA A 88 12.16 4.19 17.94
C ALA A 88 11.85 4.72 16.53
N ASP A 89 12.07 6.02 16.27
CA ASP A 89 11.72 6.64 14.98
C ASP A 89 12.63 6.18 13.83
N GLN A 90 13.92 5.94 14.11
CA GLN A 90 14.87 5.52 13.08
C GLN A 90 14.66 4.06 12.67
N ILE A 91 14.24 3.20 13.61
CA ILE A 91 13.89 1.80 13.33
C ILE A 91 12.57 1.71 12.56
N LYS A 92 11.59 2.58 12.86
CA LYS A 92 10.32 2.67 12.13
C LYS A 92 10.53 3.05 10.66
N PHE A 93 11.41 4.03 10.41
CA PHE A 93 11.75 4.47 9.06
C PHE A 93 12.43 3.37 8.23
N LEU A 94 13.33 2.59 8.84
CA LEU A 94 14.02 1.50 8.13
C LEU A 94 13.11 0.32 7.79
N TYR A 95 12.08 0.05 8.61
CA TYR A 95 11.09 -1.00 8.34
C TYR A 95 10.06 -0.59 7.28
N GLU A 96 9.63 0.68 7.26
CA GLU A 96 8.77 1.23 6.21
C GLU A 96 9.41 1.17 4.82
N VAL A 97 10.75 1.29 4.75
CA VAL A 97 11.51 1.28 3.50
C VAL A 97 11.71 -0.13 2.91
N SER A 98 11.59 -1.22 3.70
CA SER A 98 11.83 -2.59 3.19
C SER A 98 10.58 -3.48 3.03
N GLU A 99 9.51 -3.25 3.79
CA GLU A 99 8.32 -4.13 3.79
C GLU A 99 6.99 -3.41 3.43
N GLY A 100 7.03 -2.09 3.22
CA GLY A 100 5.82 -1.28 3.04
C GLY A 100 5.04 -1.09 4.35
N TYR A 101 4.02 -0.22 4.32
CA TYR A 101 3.24 0.09 5.52
C TYR A 101 2.52 -1.13 6.08
N THR A 102 2.57 -1.31 7.41
CA THR A 102 1.77 -2.32 8.11
C THR A 102 0.28 -2.02 7.98
N PHE A 103 -0.58 -3.04 8.12
CA PHE A 103 -2.04 -2.86 8.06
C PHE A 103 -2.54 -1.80 9.04
N LEU A 104 -2.01 -1.79 10.28
CA LEU A 104 -2.40 -0.82 11.29
C LEU A 104 -2.03 0.61 10.89
N ALA A 105 -0.85 0.82 10.31
CA ALA A 105 -0.43 2.14 9.82
C ALA A 105 -1.30 2.63 8.65
N ARG A 106 -1.69 1.73 7.74
CA ARG A 106 -2.64 2.05 6.64
C ARG A 106 -4.01 2.44 7.18
N LEU A 107 -4.50 1.70 8.18
CA LEU A 107 -5.75 1.99 8.85
C LEU A 107 -5.71 3.32 9.61
N GLU A 108 -4.62 3.61 10.30
CA GLU A 108 -4.40 4.89 10.99
C GLU A 108 -4.43 6.07 10.01
N ARG A 109 -3.73 5.96 8.87
CA ARG A 109 -3.76 6.95 7.80
C ARG A 109 -5.15 7.14 7.20
N PHE A 110 -5.88 6.04 7.02
CA PHE A 110 -7.26 6.09 6.55
C PHE A 110 -8.15 6.84 7.56
N LEU A 111 -8.11 6.43 8.83
CA LEU A 111 -8.93 7.03 9.90
C LEU A 111 -8.58 8.50 10.16
N GLY A 112 -7.31 8.89 10.00
CA GLY A 112 -6.85 10.27 10.15
C GLY A 112 -7.60 11.28 9.27
N VAL A 113 -8.09 10.86 8.10
CA VAL A 113 -8.91 11.69 7.19
C VAL A 113 -10.38 11.27 7.19
N ALA A 114 -10.66 9.97 7.27
CA ALA A 114 -12.03 9.47 7.24
C ALA A 114 -12.84 9.93 8.46
N LEU A 115 -12.25 9.96 9.67
CA LEU A 115 -12.95 10.42 10.87
C LEU A 115 -13.36 11.89 10.83
N PRO A 116 -12.47 12.86 10.55
CA PRO A 116 -12.88 14.26 10.46
C PRO A 116 -13.87 14.48 9.32
N LEU A 117 -13.70 13.80 8.18
CA LEU A 117 -14.66 13.88 7.08
C LEU A 117 -16.05 13.34 7.49
N THR A 118 -16.07 12.28 8.29
CA THR A 118 -17.32 11.70 8.82
C THR A 118 -17.97 12.67 9.79
N ALA A 119 -17.20 13.26 10.71
CA ALA A 119 -17.71 14.27 11.63
C ALA A 119 -18.29 15.49 10.90
N LEU A 120 -17.61 15.97 9.85
CA LEU A 120 -18.11 17.05 8.99
C LEU A 120 -19.43 16.67 8.31
N ASN A 121 -19.51 15.47 7.73
CA ASN A 121 -20.73 15.02 7.08
C ASN A 121 -21.89 14.90 8.09
N VAL A 122 -21.65 14.31 9.27
CA VAL A 122 -22.65 14.24 10.36
C VAL A 122 -23.11 15.63 10.78
N LEU A 123 -22.19 16.60 10.90
CA LEU A 123 -22.54 17.98 11.25
C LEU A 123 -23.40 18.65 10.17
N VAL A 124 -23.07 18.45 8.89
CA VAL A 124 -23.87 18.93 7.77
C VAL A 124 -25.27 18.31 7.80
N LEU A 125 -25.37 17.00 8.02
CA LEU A 125 -26.66 16.30 8.14
C LEU A 125 -27.48 16.78 9.34
N GLY A 126 -26.84 17.05 10.47
CA GLY A 126 -27.50 17.57 11.67
C GLY A 126 -28.00 19.01 11.51
N TRP A 127 -27.30 19.85 10.72
CA TRP A 127 -27.71 21.23 10.49
C TRP A 127 -28.70 21.37 9.33
N LYS A 128 -28.49 20.60 8.27
CA LYS A 128 -29.13 20.74 6.96
C LYS A 128 -29.47 19.37 6.37
N PRO A 129 -30.45 18.66 6.96
CA PRO A 129 -30.75 17.29 6.56
C PRO A 129 -31.32 17.20 5.13
N GLU A 130 -31.86 18.29 4.57
CA GLU A 130 -32.27 18.35 3.16
C GLU A 130 -31.11 18.19 2.17
N TRP A 131 -29.86 18.36 2.63
CA TRP A 131 -28.65 18.14 1.83
C TRP A 131 -28.18 16.70 1.86
N ALA A 132 -28.90 15.78 2.52
CA ALA A 132 -28.42 14.43 2.78
C ALA A 132 -27.94 13.67 1.54
N ILE A 133 -28.62 13.83 0.41
CA ILE A 133 -28.22 13.18 -0.84
C ILE A 133 -26.84 13.69 -1.30
N TRP A 134 -26.70 15.01 -1.44
CA TRP A 134 -25.49 15.65 -1.96
C TRP A 134 -24.31 15.53 -1.00
N ALA A 135 -24.56 15.71 0.30
CA ALA A 135 -23.55 15.59 1.34
C ALA A 135 -23.01 14.16 1.42
N ASN A 136 -23.88 13.14 1.40
CA ASN A 136 -23.45 11.75 1.37
C ASN A 136 -22.74 11.39 0.07
N LEU A 137 -23.23 11.83 -1.09
CA LEU A 137 -22.55 11.60 -2.38
C LEU A 137 -21.12 12.14 -2.37
N LEU A 138 -20.94 13.39 -1.95
CA LEU A 138 -19.64 14.02 -1.84
C LEU A 138 -18.75 13.29 -0.81
N TYR A 139 -19.32 12.94 0.35
CA TYR A 139 -18.61 12.21 1.38
C TYR A 139 -18.09 10.87 0.87
N PHE A 140 -18.94 10.05 0.25
CA PHE A 140 -18.55 8.72 -0.27
C PHE A 140 -17.57 8.86 -1.44
N LEU A 141 -17.69 9.88 -2.29
CA LEU A 141 -16.70 10.20 -3.31
C LEU A 141 -15.32 10.47 -2.69
N LEU A 142 -15.26 11.32 -1.65
CA LEU A 142 -14.02 11.69 -0.98
C LEU A 142 -13.40 10.52 -0.22
N VAL A 143 -14.21 9.72 0.49
CA VAL A 143 -13.74 8.47 1.12
C VAL A 143 -13.22 7.50 0.07
N GLY A 144 -13.96 7.33 -1.03
CA GLY A 144 -13.54 6.54 -2.19
C GLY A 144 -12.17 6.95 -2.70
N ALA A 145 -11.96 8.26 -2.90
CA ALA A 145 -10.68 8.81 -3.36
C ALA A 145 -9.55 8.65 -2.33
N TRP A 146 -9.87 8.67 -1.04
CA TRP A 146 -8.86 8.51 0.01
C TRP A 146 -8.40 7.06 0.20
N LEU A 147 -9.26 6.07 -0.04
CA LEU A 147 -8.95 4.65 0.16
C LEU A 147 -7.69 4.12 -0.54
N PRO A 148 -7.46 4.39 -1.84
CA PRO A 148 -6.21 4.00 -2.47
C PRO A 148 -5.04 4.82 -1.93
N ASN A 149 -5.23 6.12 -1.64
CA ASN A 149 -4.19 7.02 -1.14
C ASN A 149 -3.72 6.69 0.28
N SER A 150 -4.57 6.09 1.12
CA SER A 150 -4.18 5.57 2.43
C SER A 150 -3.46 4.22 2.37
N HIS A 151 -3.28 3.67 1.16
CA HIS A 151 -2.77 2.32 0.89
C HIS A 151 -3.59 1.18 1.52
N LEU A 152 -4.81 1.48 1.99
CA LEU A 152 -5.71 0.48 2.57
C LEU A 152 -6.29 -0.46 1.51
N VAL A 153 -6.47 0.08 0.30
CA VAL A 153 -6.99 -0.62 -0.87
C VAL A 153 -6.02 -0.38 -2.04
N ASP A 154 -5.92 -1.33 -2.96
CA ASP A 154 -5.11 -1.17 -4.18
C ASP A 154 -5.82 -0.34 -5.24
N LYS A 155 -5.10 0.00 -6.32
CA LYS A 155 -5.65 0.74 -7.45
C LYS A 155 -6.57 -0.15 -8.30
N LEU A 156 -7.40 0.51 -9.10
CA LEU A 156 -8.33 -0.15 -10.00
C LEU A 156 -7.65 -0.46 -11.35
N ASP A 157 -6.77 -1.47 -11.39
CA ASP A 157 -5.88 -1.67 -12.55
C ASP A 157 -6.21 -2.93 -13.39
N ASP A 158 -7.05 -3.85 -12.88
CA ASP A 158 -7.30 -5.16 -13.50
C ASP A 158 -8.67 -5.28 -14.19
N VAL A 159 -8.71 -5.96 -15.34
CA VAL A 159 -9.96 -6.22 -16.08
C VAL A 159 -10.92 -7.11 -15.28
N GLU A 160 -10.39 -8.08 -14.52
CA GLU A 160 -11.19 -8.96 -13.66
C GLU A 160 -11.88 -8.19 -12.53
N LEU A 161 -11.26 -7.12 -12.05
CA LEU A 161 -11.82 -6.26 -11.04
C LEU A 161 -13.02 -5.46 -11.56
N PHE A 162 -13.06 -5.08 -12.84
CA PHE A 162 -14.24 -4.43 -13.43
C PHE A 162 -15.46 -5.37 -13.49
N ARG A 163 -15.24 -6.66 -13.78
CA ARG A 163 -16.31 -7.67 -13.73
C ARG A 163 -16.86 -7.78 -12.31
N ASP A 164 -15.99 -7.87 -11.32
CA ASP A 164 -16.39 -8.05 -9.93
C ASP A 164 -17.08 -6.78 -9.38
N VAL A 165 -16.62 -5.58 -9.77
CA VAL A 165 -17.31 -4.31 -9.51
C VAL A 165 -18.72 -4.32 -10.12
N GLY A 166 -18.86 -4.76 -11.37
CA GLY A 166 -20.17 -4.87 -12.04
C GLY A 166 -21.11 -5.81 -11.29
N LEU A 167 -20.61 -6.96 -10.83
CA LEU A 167 -21.38 -7.93 -10.05
C LEU A 167 -21.82 -7.36 -8.69
N VAL A 168 -20.93 -6.63 -8.02
CA VAL A 168 -21.22 -5.98 -6.74
C VAL A 168 -22.26 -4.87 -6.89
N VAL A 169 -22.14 -4.04 -7.92
CA VAL A 169 -23.13 -3.01 -8.25
C VAL A 169 -24.49 -3.67 -8.51
N LEU A 170 -24.52 -4.75 -9.30
CA LEU A 170 -25.74 -5.49 -9.60
C LEU A 170 -26.37 -6.06 -8.32
N LEU A 171 -25.57 -6.71 -7.46
CA LEU A 171 -26.03 -7.24 -6.18
C LEU A 171 -26.59 -6.13 -5.27
N ASN A 172 -25.93 -4.97 -5.23
CA ASN A 172 -26.38 -3.86 -4.40
C ASN A 172 -27.74 -3.30 -4.88
N ILE A 173 -27.91 -3.17 -6.20
CA ILE A 173 -29.18 -2.75 -6.81
C ILE A 173 -30.29 -3.78 -6.58
N LEU A 174 -29.99 -5.08 -6.72
CA LEU A 174 -30.98 -6.15 -6.57
C LEU A 174 -31.42 -6.36 -5.13
N CYS A 175 -30.47 -6.31 -4.18
CA CYS A 175 -30.76 -6.59 -2.77
C CYS A 175 -31.28 -5.38 -2.00
N CYS A 176 -31.08 -4.16 -2.53
CA CYS A 176 -31.43 -2.88 -1.88
C CYS A 176 -30.86 -2.72 -0.45
N ASN A 177 -29.93 -3.58 -0.04
CA ASN A 177 -29.34 -3.61 1.29
C ASN A 177 -27.84 -3.89 1.17
N PRO A 178 -26.98 -2.96 1.64
CA PRO A 178 -25.53 -3.09 1.53
C PRO A 178 -24.98 -4.30 2.29
N VAL A 179 -25.59 -4.67 3.41
CA VAL A 179 -25.19 -5.82 4.23
C VAL A 179 -25.44 -7.13 3.48
N VAL A 180 -26.63 -7.25 2.87
CA VAL A 180 -26.98 -8.44 2.08
C VAL A 180 -26.07 -8.55 0.86
N ALA A 181 -25.81 -7.44 0.17
CA ALA A 181 -24.89 -7.41 -0.96
C ALA A 181 -23.46 -7.83 -0.55
N LEU A 182 -22.95 -7.34 0.59
CA LEU A 182 -21.65 -7.73 1.14
C LEU A 182 -21.60 -9.23 1.45
N VAL A 183 -22.62 -9.77 2.12
CA VAL A 183 -22.68 -11.20 2.48
C VAL A 183 -22.75 -12.08 1.24
N LEU A 184 -23.63 -11.76 0.29
CA LEU A 184 -23.77 -12.54 -0.94
C LEU A 184 -22.51 -12.49 -1.80
N TYR A 185 -21.88 -11.31 -1.92
CA TYR A 185 -20.61 -11.17 -2.62
C TYR A 185 -19.50 -11.95 -1.93
N GLY A 186 -19.38 -11.84 -0.60
CA GLY A 186 -18.39 -12.58 0.19
C GLY A 186 -18.57 -14.09 0.07
N LEU A 187 -19.81 -14.58 0.14
CA LEU A 187 -20.13 -15.99 -0.08
C LEU A 187 -19.80 -16.43 -1.51
N ALA A 188 -20.14 -15.63 -2.52
CA ALA A 188 -19.81 -15.93 -3.91
C ALA A 188 -18.28 -16.00 -4.12
N ALA A 189 -17.53 -15.04 -3.57
CA ALA A 189 -16.07 -15.02 -3.63
C ALA A 189 -15.45 -16.23 -2.91
N LEU A 190 -15.95 -16.58 -1.72
CA LEU A 190 -15.50 -17.78 -0.98
C LEU A 190 -15.84 -19.08 -1.74
N SER A 191 -17.00 -19.13 -2.38
CA SER A 191 -17.43 -20.28 -3.19
C SER A 191 -16.53 -20.46 -4.40
N LEU A 192 -16.26 -19.37 -5.13
CA LEU A 192 -15.34 -19.34 -6.26
C LEU A 192 -13.94 -19.75 -5.82
N TRP A 193 -13.43 -19.21 -4.71
CA TRP A 193 -12.15 -19.63 -4.16
C TRP A 193 -12.12 -21.11 -3.79
N ALA A 194 -13.18 -21.65 -3.18
CA ALA A 194 -13.24 -23.05 -2.78
C ALA A 194 -13.28 -24.01 -3.99
N ILE A 195 -13.96 -23.63 -5.07
CA ILE A 195 -14.16 -24.47 -6.27
C ILE A 195 -13.00 -24.34 -7.25
N THR A 196 -12.63 -23.10 -7.61
CA THR A 196 -11.69 -22.83 -8.70
C THR A 196 -10.32 -22.37 -8.22
N ARG A 197 -10.12 -22.18 -6.91
CA ARG A 197 -8.92 -21.52 -6.35
C ARG A 197 -8.64 -20.16 -6.99
N ALA A 198 -9.71 -19.47 -7.41
CA ALA A 198 -9.61 -18.11 -7.92
C ALA A 198 -9.14 -17.16 -6.81
N ASP A 199 -8.32 -16.18 -7.17
CA ASP A 199 -7.83 -15.17 -6.24
C ASP A 199 -8.98 -14.29 -5.75
N ILE A 200 -9.01 -14.02 -4.44
CA ILE A 200 -10.01 -13.16 -3.83
C ILE A 200 -9.54 -11.72 -3.95
N ASN A 201 -10.40 -10.88 -4.51
CA ASN A 201 -10.14 -9.45 -4.58
C ASN A 201 -10.39 -8.78 -3.21
N TRP A 202 -9.34 -8.73 -2.38
CA TRP A 202 -9.37 -8.11 -1.06
C TRP A 202 -9.68 -6.62 -1.09
N SER A 203 -9.28 -5.94 -2.16
CA SER A 203 -9.50 -4.50 -2.34
C SER A 203 -10.98 -4.18 -2.49
N LEU A 204 -11.69 -4.91 -3.35
CA LEU A 204 -13.13 -4.76 -3.53
C LEU A 204 -13.91 -5.14 -2.25
N LEU A 205 -13.48 -6.19 -1.54
CA LEU A 205 -14.06 -6.58 -0.26
C LEU A 205 -13.86 -5.50 0.81
N GLY A 206 -12.67 -4.90 0.87
CA GLY A 206 -12.35 -3.80 1.78
C GLY A 206 -13.22 -2.56 1.52
N ILE A 207 -13.42 -2.20 0.26
CA ILE A 207 -14.33 -1.11 -0.14
C ILE A 207 -15.75 -1.40 0.31
N LEU A 208 -16.25 -2.61 0.05
CA LEU A 208 -17.60 -2.99 0.43
C LEU A 208 -17.80 -3.00 1.95
N LEU A 209 -16.80 -3.46 2.69
CA LEU A 209 -16.81 -3.43 4.15
C LEU A 209 -16.94 -1.99 4.65
N ILE A 210 -16.07 -1.09 4.18
CA ILE A 210 -16.04 0.31 4.60
C ILE A 210 -17.32 1.03 4.20
N TYR A 211 -17.78 0.81 2.96
CA TYR A 211 -19.07 1.29 2.47
C TYR A 211 -20.21 0.87 3.41
N THR A 212 -20.28 -0.41 3.77
CA THR A 212 -21.35 -0.97 4.61
C THR A 212 -21.31 -0.39 6.02
N LEU A 213 -20.11 -0.31 6.64
CA LEU A 213 -19.94 0.28 7.98
C LEU A 213 -20.39 1.74 8.02
N LEU A 214 -19.97 2.53 7.02
CA LEU A 214 -20.35 3.94 6.92
C LEU A 214 -21.84 4.10 6.63
N ARG A 215 -22.42 3.25 5.79
CA ARG A 215 -23.86 3.29 5.51
C ARG A 215 -24.69 3.03 6.76
N ILE A 216 -24.34 1.99 7.53
CA ILE A 216 -24.97 1.67 8.83
C ILE A 216 -24.84 2.86 9.78
N LEU A 217 -23.64 3.45 9.89
CA LEU A 217 -23.40 4.61 10.74
C LEU A 217 -24.33 5.78 10.40
N PHE A 218 -24.45 6.14 9.12
CA PHE A 218 -25.31 7.26 8.72
C PHE A 218 -26.80 6.96 8.84
N ASP A 219 -27.23 5.72 8.59
CA ASP A 219 -28.62 5.31 8.84
C ASP A 219 -28.97 5.44 10.33
N ILE A 220 -28.06 5.07 11.23
CA ILE A 220 -28.22 5.30 12.67
C ILE A 220 -28.29 6.80 13.00
N VAL A 221 -27.43 7.62 12.41
CA VAL A 221 -27.46 9.09 12.64
C VAL A 221 -28.78 9.70 12.20
N LEU A 222 -29.26 9.38 10.99
CA LEU A 222 -30.54 9.90 10.49
C LEU A 222 -31.73 9.43 11.31
N TYR A 223 -31.70 8.18 11.78
CA TYR A 223 -32.68 7.65 12.72
C TYR A 223 -32.68 8.42 14.06
N LEU A 224 -31.50 8.72 14.62
CA LEU A 224 -31.37 9.46 15.88
C LEU A 224 -31.80 10.93 15.78
N VAL A 225 -31.67 11.55 14.60
CA VAL A 225 -32.11 12.94 14.33
C VAL A 225 -33.61 13.01 14.01
N ASP A 226 -34.31 11.86 14.04
CA ASP A 226 -35.72 11.72 13.71
C ASP A 226 -36.06 12.25 12.30
N TYR A 227 -35.05 12.31 11.42
CA TYR A 227 -35.22 12.55 10.00
C TYR A 227 -35.64 11.26 9.28
N SER A 228 -36.51 10.48 9.94
CA SER A 228 -37.03 9.20 9.47
C SER A 228 -38.22 9.37 8.51
N ASP A 229 -38.83 10.57 8.49
CA ASP A 229 -40.02 10.89 7.68
C ASP A 229 -39.80 11.24 6.18
N PRO A 230 -38.59 11.46 5.63
CA PRO A 230 -38.39 11.52 4.19
C PRO A 230 -38.08 10.16 3.54
N ALA A 231 -38.23 9.05 4.28
CA ALA A 231 -38.11 7.70 3.73
C ALA A 231 -39.29 7.31 2.80
N ASP A 232 -40.43 7.98 2.89
CA ASP A 232 -41.64 7.57 2.14
C ASP A 232 -41.69 8.06 0.68
N TRP A 233 -40.84 9.01 0.28
CA TRP A 233 -40.66 9.38 -1.14
C TRP A 233 -39.56 8.53 -1.81
N VAL A 234 -38.76 7.82 -1.01
CA VAL A 234 -37.72 6.89 -1.44
C VAL A 234 -38.27 5.45 -1.59
N ARG A 235 -39.38 5.10 -0.93
CA ARG A 235 -40.01 3.76 -1.08
C ARG A 235 -40.58 3.47 -2.47
N VAL A 236 -40.85 4.49 -3.29
CA VAL A 236 -41.40 4.32 -4.65
C VAL A 236 -40.45 4.85 -5.75
N GLY A 237 -39.29 5.40 -5.40
CA GLY A 237 -38.40 6.11 -6.32
C GLY A 237 -37.08 5.40 -6.64
N VAL A 238 -37.15 4.21 -7.27
CA VAL A 238 -36.05 3.51 -7.98
C VAL A 238 -34.82 3.14 -7.12
N ALA A 239 -34.54 1.84 -6.99
CA ALA A 239 -33.35 1.25 -6.33
C ALA A 239 -31.99 1.91 -6.70
N PHE A 240 -31.94 2.61 -7.84
CA PHE A 240 -30.83 3.43 -8.31
C PHE A 240 -30.39 4.51 -7.30
N MET A 241 -31.32 5.19 -6.62
CA MET A 241 -31.00 6.21 -5.60
C MET A 241 -30.33 5.62 -4.37
N GLY A 242 -30.68 4.39 -3.98
CA GLY A 242 -30.03 3.68 -2.87
C GLY A 242 -28.58 3.29 -3.18
N SER A 243 -28.29 2.99 -4.45
CA SER A 243 -26.94 2.59 -4.93
C SER A 243 -26.02 3.76 -5.26
N MET A 244 -26.54 4.99 -5.37
CA MET A 244 -25.79 6.20 -5.70
C MET A 244 -24.53 6.44 -4.83
N PRO A 245 -24.59 6.26 -3.49
CA PRO A 245 -23.42 6.38 -2.63
C PRO A 245 -22.32 5.36 -2.96
N LEU A 246 -22.69 4.14 -3.38
CA LEU A 246 -21.73 3.12 -3.79
C LEU A 246 -21.05 3.51 -5.11
N PHE A 247 -21.82 4.02 -6.07
CA PHE A 247 -21.26 4.55 -7.32
C PHE A 247 -20.31 5.73 -7.06
N ALA A 248 -20.67 6.66 -6.18
CA ALA A 248 -19.80 7.75 -5.80
C ALA A 248 -18.50 7.24 -5.17
N MET A 249 -18.57 6.21 -4.32
CA MET A 249 -17.40 5.59 -3.72
C MET A 249 -16.50 4.90 -4.76
N PHE A 250 -17.06 4.21 -5.74
CA PHE A 250 -16.30 3.61 -6.84
C PHE A 250 -15.68 4.65 -7.76
N LEU A 251 -16.41 5.72 -8.08
CA LEU A 251 -15.87 6.85 -8.84
C LEU A 251 -14.72 7.51 -8.07
N GLY A 252 -14.89 7.71 -6.77
CA GLY A 252 -13.84 8.18 -5.87
C GLY A 252 -12.64 7.25 -5.91
N TRP A 253 -12.83 5.94 -5.76
CA TRP A 253 -11.76 4.96 -5.80
C TRP A 253 -10.96 5.02 -7.10
N PHE A 254 -11.66 5.10 -8.24
CA PHE A 254 -11.03 5.27 -9.54
C PHE A 254 -10.20 6.57 -9.60
N LEU A 255 -10.77 7.70 -9.19
CA LEU A 255 -10.07 8.98 -9.16
C LEU A 255 -8.84 8.94 -8.23
N GLY A 256 -8.99 8.42 -7.02
CA GLY A 256 -7.91 8.28 -6.06
C GLY A 256 -6.80 7.35 -6.55
N GLY A 257 -7.16 6.30 -7.27
CA GLY A 257 -6.20 5.38 -7.89
C GLY A 257 -5.31 6.07 -8.93
N MET A 258 -5.88 6.98 -9.73
CA MET A 258 -5.11 7.76 -10.72
C MET A 258 -4.08 8.71 -10.08
N PHE A 259 -4.39 9.28 -8.91
CA PHE A 259 -3.51 10.24 -8.23
C PHE A 259 -2.51 9.61 -7.27
N ARG A 260 -2.65 8.32 -6.95
CA ARG A 260 -1.72 7.62 -6.06
C ARG A 260 -0.36 7.43 -6.76
N SER A 261 0.69 8.03 -6.20
CA SER A 261 2.08 7.77 -6.60
C SER A 261 2.59 6.48 -5.94
N ASP A 262 3.13 5.54 -6.73
CA ASP A 262 3.68 4.28 -6.22
C ASP A 262 5.06 4.42 -5.54
N TYR A 263 5.53 5.66 -5.39
CA TYR A 263 6.79 6.01 -4.75
C TYR A 263 6.51 6.93 -3.55
N ALA A 264 6.44 6.35 -2.35
CA ALA A 264 6.53 7.06 -1.08
C ALA A 264 7.16 6.14 -0.02
#